data_AF-A0A1B0CTG7-F1
#
_entry.id   AF-A0A1B0CTG7-F1
#
_cell.length_a   1.000
_cell.length_b   1.000
_cell.length_c   1.000
_cell.angle_alpha   90.00
_cell.angle_beta   90.00
_cell.angle_gamma   90.00
#
_symmetry.space_group_name_H-M   'P 1'
#
loop_
_entity.id
_entity.type
_entity.pdbx_description
1 polymer ?
#
loop_
_entity_poly.entity_id
_entity_poly.type
_entity_poly.pdbx_seq_one_letter_code
_entity_poly.pdbx_strand_id
1 'polypeptide(L)'
;MLTEVDVFISNYTLVDPEVYQLWIEGYTSTEAVNFLKLKESTQMMSVPVELICSDVLDHYRTYSLLERFLHLPSKLSEQPSFQLEPQSRSLLIEKYYSLDDAVAREILGKKLTSRYRKDLDEVSERTGAKLKSCRRQFDNVKRIFKTVEEMPGNMTNNIKQHFMLPDDLARKYAAVVFIACLRFETSKRRLQYLDFLDFFECSQAVMTFWTYTYQHSGPEYYDTEMDKEFLLDLRELRCLVDKEKEIKHLVCIRLRPTLLERNYQELDVNFRSYWRSLITIACNLHRTRELRGLFLELSEKLIDPWRQNNWTVDQVKLFLPAITQSVLDLEVSR
;
A
#
# COMPACT_ATOMS: atom_id res chain seq x y z
N MET A 1 -32.75 -20.46 -39.34
CA MET A 1 -31.63 -19.49 -39.39
C MET A 1 -30.39 -20.21 -38.92
N LEU A 2 -29.47 -20.52 -39.84
CA LEU A 2 -28.12 -20.88 -39.46
C LEU A 2 -27.46 -19.57 -39.01
N THR A 3 -27.08 -19.48 -37.74
CA THR A 3 -26.21 -18.42 -37.26
C THR A 3 -24.92 -18.48 -38.06
N GLU A 4 -24.68 -17.49 -38.94
CA GLU A 4 -23.39 -17.31 -39.57
C GLU A 4 -22.36 -17.12 -38.45
N VAL A 5 -21.50 -18.11 -38.28
CA VAL A 5 -20.34 -18.02 -37.41
C VAL A 5 -19.26 -17.35 -38.25
N ASP A 6 -19.06 -16.06 -38.04
CA ASP A 6 -18.00 -15.30 -38.67
C ASP A 6 -16.68 -15.65 -37.95
N VAL A 7 -15.93 -16.59 -38.50
CA VAL A 7 -14.67 -17.08 -37.92
C VAL A 7 -13.53 -16.19 -38.40
N PHE A 8 -13.14 -15.21 -37.58
CA PHE A 8 -11.94 -14.42 -37.82
C PHE A 8 -10.72 -15.08 -37.15
N ILE A 9 -9.84 -15.68 -37.97
CA ILE A 9 -8.54 -16.18 -37.53
C ILE A 9 -7.52 -15.06 -37.73
N SER A 10 -7.24 -14.28 -36.68
CA SER A 10 -6.06 -13.42 -36.65
C SER A 10 -4.89 -14.12 -35.97
N ASN A 11 -3.67 -13.66 -36.28
CA ASN A 11 -2.50 -14.03 -35.53
C ASN A 11 -2.63 -13.54 -34.07
N TYR A 12 -1.98 -14.26 -33.14
CA TYR A 12 -1.84 -13.80 -31.76
C TYR A 12 -1.29 -12.38 -31.72
N THR A 13 -1.87 -11.55 -30.85
CA THR A 13 -1.34 -10.23 -30.58
C THR A 13 -0.02 -10.39 -29.83
N LEU A 14 1.07 -10.07 -30.50
CA LEU A 14 2.40 -10.05 -29.89
C LEU A 14 2.50 -8.87 -28.93
N VAL A 15 3.06 -9.12 -27.75
CA VAL A 15 3.31 -8.12 -26.73
C VAL A 15 4.80 -8.14 -26.46
N ASP A 16 5.52 -7.10 -26.87
CA ASP A 16 6.90 -6.88 -26.46
C ASP A 16 6.93 -6.31 -25.03
N PRO A 17 7.44 -7.05 -24.02
CA PRO A 17 7.44 -6.61 -22.64
C PRO A 17 8.28 -5.35 -22.39
N GLU A 18 9.35 -5.14 -23.16
CA GLU A 18 10.25 -4.00 -23.00
C GLU A 18 9.61 -2.72 -23.58
N VAL A 19 9.07 -2.81 -24.79
CA VAL A 19 8.31 -1.70 -25.39
C VAL A 19 7.10 -1.36 -24.53
N TYR A 20 6.44 -2.37 -23.96
CA TYR A 20 5.31 -2.17 -23.05
C TYR A 20 5.72 -1.45 -21.76
N GLN A 21 6.85 -1.85 -21.16
CA GLN A 21 7.40 -1.20 -19.98
C GLN A 21 7.67 0.30 -20.24
N LEU A 22 8.32 0.64 -21.36
CA LEU A 22 8.58 2.03 -21.75
C LEU A 22 7.28 2.83 -21.94
N TRP A 23 6.26 2.21 -22.54
CA TRP A 23 4.95 2.84 -22.72
C TRP A 23 4.25 3.11 -21.37
N ILE A 24 4.31 2.17 -20.44
CA ILE A 24 3.76 2.25 -19.06
C ILE A 24 4.48 3.30 -18.22
N GLU A 25 5.80 3.39 -18.36
CA GLU A 25 6.66 4.41 -17.73
C GLU A 25 6.45 5.80 -18.32
N GLY A 26 5.76 5.89 -19.44
CA GLY A 26 5.31 7.15 -20.02
C GLY A 26 6.25 7.75 -21.04
N TYR A 27 7.22 6.98 -21.55
CA TYR A 27 8.08 7.39 -22.65
C TYR A 27 7.26 7.55 -23.94
N THR A 28 7.56 8.58 -24.71
CA THR A 28 7.07 8.76 -26.08
C THR A 28 7.66 7.69 -26.99
N SER A 29 7.02 7.44 -28.14
CA SER A 29 7.55 6.49 -29.13
C SER A 29 8.96 6.88 -29.58
N THR A 30 9.24 8.17 -29.76
CA THR A 30 10.58 8.67 -30.11
C THR A 30 11.63 8.37 -29.02
N GLU A 31 11.29 8.59 -27.74
CA GLU A 31 12.20 8.26 -26.64
C GLU A 31 12.44 6.74 -26.55
N ALA A 32 11.40 5.93 -26.74
CA ALA A 32 11.52 4.47 -26.71
C ALA A 32 12.41 3.93 -27.84
N VAL A 33 12.25 4.45 -29.07
CA VAL A 33 13.13 4.10 -30.20
C VAL A 33 14.60 4.42 -29.90
N ASN A 34 14.87 5.59 -29.32
CA ASN A 34 16.23 5.97 -28.95
C ASN A 34 16.82 5.04 -27.88
N PHE A 35 16.00 4.65 -26.90
CA PHE A 35 16.41 3.72 -25.85
C PHE A 35 16.79 2.34 -26.43
N LEU A 36 15.92 1.76 -27.27
CA LEU A 36 16.15 0.46 -27.89
C LEU A 36 17.35 0.49 -28.84
N LYS A 37 17.53 1.57 -29.61
CA LYS A 37 18.69 1.75 -30.48
C LYS A 37 20.01 1.71 -29.72
N LEU A 38 20.10 2.38 -28.56
CA LEU A 38 21.31 2.38 -27.72
C LEU A 38 21.59 0.97 -27.18
N LYS A 39 20.53 0.24 -26.81
CA LYS A 39 20.63 -1.14 -26.32
C LYS A 39 21.12 -2.10 -27.41
N GLU A 40 20.54 -2.06 -28.61
CA GLU A 40 20.95 -2.92 -29.73
C GLU A 40 22.38 -2.62 -30.21
N SER A 41 22.79 -1.34 -30.18
CA SER A 41 24.17 -0.94 -30.46
C SER A 41 25.15 -1.57 -29.48
N THR A 42 24.73 -1.80 -28.23
CA THR A 42 25.54 -2.47 -27.20
C THR A 42 25.58 -3.99 -27.42
N GLN A 43 24.55 -4.57 -28.03
CA GLN A 43 24.44 -6.01 -28.31
C GLN A 43 25.09 -6.43 -29.64
N MET A 44 25.79 -5.53 -30.34
CA MET A 44 26.45 -5.80 -31.63
C MET A 44 25.50 -6.31 -32.72
N MET A 45 24.20 -6.00 -32.61
CA MET A 45 23.20 -6.29 -33.64
C MET A 45 23.00 -5.06 -34.53
N SER A 46 23.14 -5.23 -35.84
CA SER A 46 22.87 -4.17 -36.83
C SER A 46 21.42 -4.27 -37.30
N VAL A 47 20.48 -3.82 -36.47
CA VAL A 47 19.09 -3.63 -36.89
C VAL A 47 18.92 -2.21 -37.43
N PRO A 48 18.34 -2.03 -38.64
CA PRO A 48 18.01 -0.71 -39.15
C PRO A 48 17.05 0.06 -38.22
N VAL A 49 17.36 1.33 -37.95
CA VAL A 49 16.59 2.17 -37.02
C VAL A 49 15.14 2.37 -37.50
N GLU A 50 14.93 2.37 -38.81
CA GLU A 50 13.60 2.48 -39.42
C GLU A 50 12.70 1.30 -39.02
N LEU A 51 13.25 0.09 -38.89
CA LEU A 51 12.50 -1.09 -38.46
C LEU A 51 12.12 -0.99 -36.99
N ILE A 52 13.05 -0.58 -36.11
CA ILE A 52 12.77 -0.32 -34.69
C ILE A 52 11.67 0.75 -34.56
N CYS A 53 11.75 1.82 -35.35
CA CYS A 53 10.77 2.89 -35.34
C CYS A 53 9.38 2.40 -35.72
N SER A 54 9.28 1.64 -36.81
CA SER A 54 8.00 1.05 -37.24
C SER A 54 7.43 0.12 -36.17
N ASP A 55 8.26 -0.76 -35.62
CA ASP A 55 7.84 -1.75 -34.62
C ASP A 55 7.33 -1.08 -33.33
N VAL A 56 8.09 -0.11 -32.79
CA VAL A 56 7.67 0.64 -31.59
C VAL A 56 6.37 1.40 -31.83
N LEU A 57 6.21 2.02 -33.00
CA LEU A 57 4.99 2.77 -33.32
C LEU A 57 3.76 1.86 -33.39
N ASP A 58 3.90 0.67 -33.98
CA ASP A 58 2.81 -0.29 -34.10
C ASP A 58 2.45 -0.91 -32.74
N HIS A 59 3.43 -1.20 -31.89
CA HIS A 59 3.20 -1.59 -30.49
C HIS A 59 2.49 -0.47 -29.71
N TYR A 60 2.94 0.78 -29.82
CA TYR A 60 2.32 1.91 -29.11
C TYR A 60 0.87 2.14 -29.51
N ARG A 61 0.54 1.98 -30.80
CA ARG A 61 -0.85 2.01 -31.29
C ARG A 61 -1.67 0.88 -30.69
N THR A 62 -1.13 -0.34 -30.71
CA THR A 62 -1.77 -1.53 -30.14
C THR A 62 -2.03 -1.35 -28.64
N TYR A 63 -1.06 -0.87 -27.86
CA TYR A 63 -1.23 -0.62 -26.43
C TYR A 63 -2.27 0.46 -26.12
N SER A 64 -2.36 1.50 -26.96
CA SER A 64 -3.39 2.53 -26.82
C SER A 64 -4.81 1.99 -27.05
N LEU A 65 -4.96 0.98 -27.93
CA LEU A 65 -6.23 0.28 -28.12
C LEU A 65 -6.54 -0.67 -26.94
N LEU A 66 -5.52 -1.39 -26.45
CA LEU A 66 -5.63 -2.31 -25.31
C LEU A 66 -5.94 -1.60 -23.98
N GLU A 67 -5.47 -0.36 -23.79
CA GLU A 67 -5.65 0.44 -22.57
C GLU A 67 -7.11 0.50 -22.10
N ARG A 68 -8.05 0.60 -23.06
CA ARG A 68 -9.49 0.62 -22.77
C ARG A 68 -9.98 -0.63 -22.06
N PHE A 69 -9.41 -1.79 -22.39
CA PHE A 69 -9.74 -3.07 -21.78
C PHE A 69 -8.99 -3.27 -20.45
N LEU A 70 -7.81 -2.68 -20.28
CA LEU A 70 -7.06 -2.71 -19.02
C LEU A 70 -7.76 -1.92 -17.90
N HIS A 71 -8.67 -1.00 -18.25
CA HIS A 71 -9.56 -0.36 -17.28
C HIS A 71 -10.57 -1.33 -16.65
N LEU A 72 -10.97 -2.39 -17.37
CA LEU A 72 -11.85 -3.44 -16.84
C LEU A 72 -11.24 -4.80 -17.18
N PRO A 73 -10.27 -5.30 -16.39
CA PRO A 73 -9.52 -6.51 -16.70
C PRO A 73 -10.37 -7.74 -17.02
N SER A 74 -11.56 -7.87 -16.42
CA SER A 74 -12.52 -8.93 -16.74
C SER A 74 -12.92 -8.96 -18.22
N LYS A 75 -13.06 -7.79 -18.86
CA LYS A 75 -13.45 -7.66 -20.28
C LYS A 75 -12.30 -7.92 -21.24
N LEU A 76 -11.05 -7.94 -20.78
CA LEU A 76 -9.89 -8.21 -21.64
C LEU A 76 -9.94 -9.63 -22.23
N SER A 77 -10.56 -10.58 -21.51
CA SER A 77 -10.71 -11.97 -21.95
C SER A 77 -11.96 -12.20 -22.82
N GLU A 78 -12.95 -11.31 -22.73
CA GLU A 78 -14.23 -11.43 -23.45
C GLU A 78 -14.19 -10.79 -24.84
N GLN A 79 -13.22 -9.91 -25.09
CA GLN A 79 -13.11 -9.20 -26.37
C GLN A 79 -12.47 -10.08 -27.46
N PRO A 80 -12.98 -10.05 -28.71
CA PRO A 80 -12.45 -10.86 -29.81
C PRO A 80 -11.33 -10.16 -30.61
N SER A 81 -11.10 -8.86 -30.40
CA SER A 81 -10.21 -8.04 -31.22
C SER A 81 -8.72 -8.33 -31.03
N PHE A 82 -8.33 -8.77 -29.83
CA PHE A 82 -6.95 -9.11 -29.47
C PHE A 82 -6.90 -10.54 -28.94
N GLN A 83 -6.30 -11.43 -29.72
CA GLN A 83 -6.04 -12.80 -29.29
C GLN A 83 -4.78 -12.82 -28.41
N LEU A 84 -4.96 -12.87 -27.10
CA LEU A 84 -3.88 -12.82 -26.11
C LEU A 84 -3.78 -14.13 -25.32
N GLU A 85 -2.56 -14.65 -25.21
CA GLU A 85 -2.29 -15.77 -24.32
C GLU A 85 -2.57 -15.41 -22.85
N PRO A 86 -2.94 -16.38 -21.99
CA PRO A 86 -3.14 -16.13 -20.56
C PRO A 86 -1.96 -15.40 -19.89
N GLN A 87 -0.72 -15.78 -20.22
CA GLN A 87 0.48 -15.18 -19.65
C GLN A 87 0.63 -13.71 -20.07
N SER A 88 0.45 -13.40 -21.36
CA SER A 88 0.48 -12.02 -21.87
C SER A 88 -0.62 -11.16 -21.25
N ARG A 89 -1.82 -11.71 -21.01
CA ARG A 89 -2.90 -11.00 -20.30
C ARG A 89 -2.50 -10.64 -18.88
N SER A 90 -1.98 -11.62 -18.12
CA SER A 90 -1.50 -11.38 -16.76
C SER A 90 -0.39 -10.34 -16.73
N LEU A 91 0.59 -10.43 -17.63
CA LEU A 91 1.66 -9.45 -17.77
C LEU A 91 1.12 -8.04 -18.03
N LEU A 92 0.23 -7.89 -19.03
CA LEU A 92 -0.36 -6.60 -19.38
C LEU A 92 -1.10 -5.98 -18.19
N ILE A 93 -1.94 -6.77 -17.52
CA ILE A 93 -2.71 -6.31 -16.36
C ILE A 93 -1.78 -5.91 -15.21
N GLU A 94 -0.87 -6.79 -14.81
CA GLU A 94 0.06 -6.56 -13.70
C GLU A 94 0.91 -5.30 -13.93
N LYS A 95 1.53 -5.20 -15.11
CA LYS A 95 2.36 -4.04 -15.47
C LYS A 95 1.53 -2.76 -15.62
N TYR A 96 0.32 -2.85 -16.16
CA TYR A 96 -0.58 -1.70 -16.25
C TYR A 96 -1.03 -1.19 -14.89
N TYR A 97 -1.18 -2.06 -13.89
CA TYR A 97 -1.51 -1.69 -12.51
C TYR A 97 -0.28 -1.55 -11.62
N SER A 98 0.94 -1.62 -12.16
CA SER A 98 2.14 -1.38 -11.37
C SER A 98 2.06 -0.02 -10.67
N LEU A 99 2.36 -0.04 -9.37
CA LEU A 99 2.29 1.12 -8.48
C LEU A 99 3.70 1.33 -7.89
N ASP A 100 4.28 2.47 -8.24
CA ASP A 100 5.56 2.93 -7.73
C ASP A 100 5.38 3.48 -6.31
N ASP A 101 6.29 3.12 -5.41
CA ASP A 101 6.17 3.43 -3.99
C ASP A 101 6.35 4.93 -3.71
N ALA A 102 7.19 5.63 -4.47
CA ALA A 102 7.35 7.08 -4.33
C ALA A 102 6.10 7.82 -4.84
N VAL A 103 5.51 7.37 -5.95
CA VAL A 103 4.24 7.92 -6.45
C VAL A 103 3.09 7.61 -5.50
N ALA A 104 3.00 6.39 -4.97
CA ALA A 104 1.99 5.99 -4.00
C ALA A 104 2.08 6.86 -2.74
N ARG A 105 3.29 7.09 -2.22
CA ARG A 105 3.56 7.97 -1.07
C ARG A 105 3.00 9.37 -1.23
N GLU A 106 3.11 9.96 -2.42
CA GLU A 106 2.59 11.30 -2.73
C GLU A 106 1.07 11.32 -2.90
N ILE A 107 0.48 10.22 -3.40
CA ILE A 107 -0.96 10.05 -3.55
C ILE A 107 -1.66 9.88 -2.18
N LEU A 108 -1.00 9.24 -1.20
CA LEU A 108 -1.56 9.01 0.12
C LEU A 108 -2.07 10.31 0.78
N GLY A 109 -3.27 10.23 1.37
CA GLY A 109 -3.91 11.35 2.08
C GLY A 109 -4.46 12.45 1.16
N LYS A 110 -4.29 12.34 -0.17
CA LYS A 110 -4.89 13.26 -1.13
C LYS A 110 -6.27 12.77 -1.55
N LYS A 111 -7.19 13.71 -1.77
CA LYS A 111 -8.52 13.37 -2.31
C LYS A 111 -8.38 12.97 -3.78
N LEU A 112 -8.94 11.82 -4.15
CA LEU A 112 -8.90 11.22 -5.50
C LEU A 112 -9.80 11.97 -6.51
N THR A 113 -9.56 13.26 -6.66
CA THR A 113 -10.37 14.19 -7.46
C THR A 113 -9.76 14.48 -8.82
N SER A 114 -10.59 14.93 -9.76
CA SER A 114 -10.11 15.40 -11.07
C SER A 114 -9.24 16.66 -10.98
N ARG A 115 -9.35 17.43 -9.88
CA ARG A 115 -8.45 18.57 -9.60
C ARG A 115 -7.05 18.06 -9.31
N TYR A 116 -6.89 17.19 -8.31
CA TYR A 116 -5.59 16.66 -7.93
C TYR A 116 -4.90 15.90 -9.08
N ARG A 117 -5.68 15.23 -9.96
CA ARG A 117 -5.16 14.65 -11.21
C ARG A 117 -4.40 15.65 -12.09
N LYS A 118 -4.83 16.92 -12.13
CA LYS A 118 -4.20 17.98 -12.92
C LYS A 118 -2.91 18.51 -12.28
N ASP A 119 -2.75 18.32 -10.98
CA ASP A 119 -1.62 18.83 -10.20
C ASP A 119 -0.51 17.75 -10.03
N LEU A 120 -0.56 16.67 -10.82
CA LEU A 120 0.43 15.57 -10.77
C LEU A 120 1.80 15.94 -11.37
N ASP A 121 1.95 17.13 -11.94
CA ASP A 121 3.24 17.67 -12.38
C ASP A 121 4.23 17.76 -11.20
N GLU A 122 3.77 18.24 -10.03
CA GLU A 122 4.61 18.28 -8.83
C GLU A 122 5.02 16.87 -8.35
N VAL A 123 4.14 15.89 -8.49
CA VAL A 123 4.44 14.49 -8.13
C VAL A 123 5.48 13.91 -9.08
N SER A 124 5.37 14.22 -10.37
CA SER A 124 6.35 13.82 -11.38
C SER A 124 7.74 14.39 -11.06
N GLU A 125 7.81 15.67 -10.68
CA GLU A 125 9.07 16.33 -10.32
C GLU A 125 9.70 15.73 -9.04
N ARG A 126 8.90 15.45 -8.01
CA ARG A 126 9.41 14.91 -6.73
C ARG A 126 9.88 13.46 -6.83
N THR A 127 9.16 12.64 -7.58
CA THR A 127 9.41 11.18 -7.67
C THR A 127 10.37 10.82 -8.81
N GLY A 128 10.54 11.71 -9.79
CA GLY A 128 11.27 11.42 -11.03
C GLY A 128 10.50 10.55 -12.03
N ALA A 129 9.31 10.04 -11.65
CA ALA A 129 8.45 9.32 -12.58
C ALA A 129 7.84 10.27 -13.60
N LYS A 130 7.73 9.86 -14.87
CA LYS A 130 7.12 10.71 -15.91
C LYS A 130 5.65 10.99 -15.59
N LEU A 131 5.17 12.17 -15.95
CA LEU A 131 3.79 12.62 -15.72
C LEU A 131 2.73 11.65 -16.25
N LYS A 132 2.96 11.04 -17.43
CA LYS A 132 2.03 10.05 -18.01
C LYS A 132 1.90 8.81 -17.11
N SER A 133 3.01 8.32 -16.54
CA SER A 133 3.00 7.21 -15.57
C SER A 133 2.31 7.61 -14.26
N CYS A 134 2.63 8.79 -13.70
CA CYS A 134 1.95 9.30 -12.50
C CYS A 134 0.43 9.37 -12.69
N ARG A 135 -0.02 9.86 -13.85
CA ARG A 135 -1.44 9.93 -14.22
C ARG A 135 -2.08 8.54 -14.35
N ARG A 136 -1.39 7.56 -14.95
CA ARG A 136 -1.88 6.17 -15.02
C ARG A 136 -2.06 5.59 -13.62
N GLN A 137 -1.03 5.68 -12.78
CA GLN A 137 -1.04 5.15 -11.42
C GLN A 137 -2.16 5.76 -10.58
N PHE A 138 -2.33 7.09 -10.63
CA PHE A 138 -3.43 7.78 -9.97
C PHE A 138 -4.81 7.31 -10.46
N ASP A 139 -4.99 7.14 -11.77
CA ASP A 139 -6.27 6.65 -12.31
C ASP A 139 -6.57 5.23 -11.90
N ASN A 140 -5.55 4.38 -11.82
CA ASN A 140 -5.69 3.01 -11.32
C ASN A 140 -6.11 3.00 -9.85
N VAL A 141 -5.45 3.80 -8.99
CA VAL A 141 -5.86 3.99 -7.59
C VAL A 141 -7.32 4.43 -7.52
N LYS A 142 -7.69 5.47 -8.28
CA LYS A 142 -9.05 6.00 -8.30
C LYS A 142 -10.08 4.99 -8.78
N ARG A 143 -9.73 4.17 -9.77
CA ARG A 143 -10.60 3.13 -10.31
C ARG A 143 -10.83 2.03 -9.28
N ILE A 144 -9.76 1.52 -8.68
CA ILE A 144 -9.83 0.50 -7.64
C ILE A 144 -10.63 1.01 -6.45
N PHE A 145 -10.31 2.21 -5.95
CA PHE A 145 -11.02 2.85 -4.85
C PHE A 145 -12.54 2.85 -5.08
N LYS A 146 -12.99 3.38 -6.22
CA LYS A 146 -14.43 3.45 -6.55
C LYS A 146 -15.11 2.09 -6.68
N THR A 147 -14.37 1.05 -7.07
CA THR A 147 -14.93 -0.28 -7.23
C THR A 147 -15.08 -0.97 -5.87
N VAL A 148 -14.14 -0.79 -4.95
CA VAL A 148 -14.07 -1.61 -3.73
C VAL A 148 -14.47 -0.88 -2.44
N GLU A 149 -14.60 0.45 -2.45
CA GLU A 149 -14.89 1.23 -1.23
C GLU A 149 -16.23 0.86 -0.57
N GLU A 150 -17.21 0.44 -1.38
CA GLU A 150 -18.56 0.03 -0.95
C GLU A 150 -18.77 -1.49 -1.00
N MET A 151 -17.71 -2.28 -1.24
CA MET A 151 -17.82 -3.73 -1.27
C MET A 151 -17.60 -4.34 0.11
N PRO A 152 -18.46 -5.28 0.55
CA PRO A 152 -18.24 -6.02 1.78
C PRO A 152 -17.10 -7.04 1.61
N GLY A 153 -16.59 -7.50 2.74
CA GLY A 153 -15.57 -8.54 2.84
C GLY A 153 -14.14 -8.04 2.68
N ASN A 154 -13.25 -9.00 2.42
CA ASN A 154 -11.82 -8.74 2.37
C ASN A 154 -11.43 -7.91 1.14
N MET A 155 -10.89 -6.72 1.37
CA MET A 155 -10.59 -5.75 0.31
C MET A 155 -9.52 -6.26 -0.66
N THR A 156 -8.48 -6.92 -0.14
CA THR A 156 -7.42 -7.52 -0.97
C THR A 156 -8.01 -8.55 -1.93
N ASN A 157 -8.90 -9.42 -1.46
CA ASN A 157 -9.57 -10.41 -2.30
C ASN A 157 -10.50 -9.77 -3.33
N ASN A 158 -11.27 -8.74 -2.94
CA ASN A 158 -12.12 -7.99 -3.86
C ASN A 158 -11.28 -7.38 -5.00
N ILE A 159 -10.13 -6.78 -4.68
CA ILE A 159 -9.21 -6.22 -5.68
C ILE A 159 -8.66 -7.32 -6.61
N LYS A 160 -8.18 -8.44 -6.05
CA LYS A 160 -7.66 -9.57 -6.83
C LYS A 160 -8.70 -10.10 -7.82
N GLN A 161 -9.93 -10.27 -7.38
CA GLN A 161 -11.01 -10.82 -8.20
C GLN A 161 -11.52 -9.84 -9.26
N HIS A 162 -11.69 -8.56 -8.93
CA HIS A 162 -12.22 -7.59 -9.89
C HIS A 162 -11.19 -7.10 -10.90
N PHE A 163 -9.90 -7.03 -10.50
CA PHE A 163 -8.83 -6.48 -11.32
C PHE A 163 -7.82 -7.52 -11.78
N MET A 164 -7.96 -8.79 -11.39
CA MET A 164 -7.06 -9.89 -11.78
C MET A 164 -5.59 -9.60 -11.39
N LEU A 165 -5.37 -8.94 -10.25
CA LEU A 165 -4.04 -8.54 -9.78
C LEU A 165 -3.38 -9.64 -8.94
N PRO A 166 -2.04 -9.73 -8.95
CA PRO A 166 -1.31 -10.55 -7.99
C PRO A 166 -1.51 -10.02 -6.56
N ASP A 167 -1.28 -10.91 -5.60
CA ASP A 167 -1.55 -10.65 -4.18
C ASP A 167 -0.82 -9.41 -3.65
N ASP A 168 0.48 -9.29 -3.93
CA ASP A 168 1.32 -8.19 -3.45
C ASP A 168 0.80 -6.83 -3.93
N LEU A 169 0.40 -6.74 -5.19
CA LEU A 169 -0.12 -5.50 -5.77
C LEU A 169 -1.52 -5.17 -5.22
N ALA A 170 -2.37 -6.18 -5.06
CA ALA A 170 -3.68 -6.02 -4.45
C ALA A 170 -3.56 -5.52 -2.99
N ARG A 171 -2.61 -6.03 -2.21
CA ARG A 171 -2.33 -5.54 -0.86
C ARG A 171 -1.89 -4.07 -0.85
N LYS A 172 -1.00 -3.66 -1.76
CA LYS A 172 -0.59 -2.24 -1.90
C LYS A 172 -1.80 -1.34 -2.16
N TYR A 173 -2.66 -1.73 -3.11
CA TYR A 173 -3.88 -0.98 -3.41
C TYR A 173 -4.86 -0.97 -2.24
N ALA A 174 -5.03 -2.10 -1.54
CA ALA A 174 -5.90 -2.19 -0.37
C ALA A 174 -5.45 -1.21 0.73
N ALA A 175 -4.15 -1.11 1.01
CA ALA A 175 -3.62 -0.13 1.95
C ALA A 175 -3.91 1.32 1.53
N VAL A 176 -3.73 1.67 0.26
CA VAL A 176 -4.04 3.01 -0.27
C VAL A 176 -5.52 3.34 -0.11
N VAL A 177 -6.41 2.39 -0.46
CA VAL A 177 -7.87 2.56 -0.33
C VAL A 177 -8.26 2.69 1.13
N PHE A 178 -7.77 1.80 1.99
CA PHE A 178 -8.01 1.84 3.43
C PHE A 178 -7.63 3.18 4.05
N ILE A 179 -6.42 3.67 3.74
CA ILE A 179 -5.94 4.98 4.20
C ILE A 179 -6.86 6.11 3.73
N ALA A 180 -7.32 6.05 2.47
CA ALA A 180 -8.20 7.05 1.90
C ALA A 180 -9.62 7.03 2.52
N CYS A 181 -10.19 5.85 2.75
CA CYS A 181 -11.51 5.66 3.36
C CYS A 181 -11.56 6.19 4.79
N LEU A 182 -10.59 5.81 5.62
CA LEU A 182 -10.49 6.29 7.00
C LEU A 182 -9.99 7.73 7.12
N ARG A 183 -9.40 8.26 6.04
CA ARG A 183 -8.83 9.61 5.94
C ARG A 183 -7.70 9.84 6.93
N PHE A 184 -6.79 8.87 7.05
CA PHE A 184 -5.59 9.06 7.87
C PHE A 184 -4.76 10.23 7.34
N GLU A 185 -4.15 10.95 8.27
CA GLU A 185 -3.25 12.06 8.01
C GLU A 185 -1.85 11.52 7.69
N THR A 186 -1.37 11.79 6.47
CA THR A 186 -0.07 11.33 5.95
C THR A 186 0.82 12.47 5.43
N SER A 187 0.30 13.71 5.42
CA SER A 187 0.92 14.87 4.78
C SER A 187 1.61 15.82 5.78
N LYS A 188 1.51 15.57 7.08
CA LYS A 188 2.18 16.41 8.10
C LYS A 188 3.70 16.37 7.91
N ARG A 189 4.34 17.53 8.12
CA ARG A 189 5.81 17.68 7.98
C ARG A 189 6.60 16.62 8.76
N ARG A 190 6.14 16.27 9.96
CA ARG A 190 6.77 15.23 10.79
C ARG A 190 6.73 13.84 10.17
N LEU A 191 5.80 13.55 9.26
CA LEU A 191 5.68 12.26 8.58
C LEU A 191 6.42 12.23 7.24
N GLN A 192 7.13 13.30 6.86
CA GLN A 192 7.82 13.38 5.57
C GLN A 192 9.02 12.43 5.47
N TYR A 193 9.58 11.99 6.60
CA TYR A 193 10.67 11.02 6.59
C TYR A 193 10.21 9.58 6.32
N LEU A 194 8.89 9.32 6.40
CA LEU A 194 8.31 8.01 6.18
C LEU A 194 8.08 7.78 4.68
N ASP A 195 8.43 6.61 4.20
CA ASP A 195 8.16 6.18 2.83
C ASP A 195 6.79 5.48 2.72
N PHE A 196 6.43 4.97 1.54
CA PHE A 196 5.17 4.25 1.37
C PHE A 196 5.15 2.92 2.13
N LEU A 197 6.28 2.24 2.25
CA LEU A 197 6.38 0.94 2.90
C LEU A 197 6.06 1.08 4.39
N ASP A 198 6.51 2.15 5.04
CA ASP A 198 6.16 2.46 6.44
C ASP A 198 4.65 2.56 6.66
N PHE A 199 3.94 3.27 5.77
CA PHE A 199 2.47 3.37 5.85
C PHE A 199 1.79 2.05 5.48
N PHE A 200 2.33 1.33 4.50
CA PHE A 200 1.80 0.06 4.03
C PHE A 200 1.82 -0.98 5.16
N GLU A 201 2.97 -1.25 5.77
CA GLU A 201 3.13 -2.26 6.82
C GLU A 201 2.25 -1.95 8.03
N CYS A 202 2.22 -0.70 8.47
CA CYS A 202 1.37 -0.29 9.58
C CYS A 202 -0.13 -0.43 9.23
N SER A 203 -0.53 -0.05 8.01
CA SER A 203 -1.93 -0.22 7.57
C SER A 203 -2.33 -1.68 7.46
N GLN A 204 -1.45 -2.56 6.98
CA GLN A 204 -1.72 -4.00 6.93
C GLN A 204 -1.96 -4.57 8.34
N ALA A 205 -1.16 -4.15 9.33
CA ALA A 205 -1.37 -4.55 10.72
C ALA A 205 -2.73 -4.05 11.24
N VAL A 206 -3.07 -2.78 11.02
CA VAL A 206 -4.37 -2.21 11.43
C VAL A 206 -5.53 -2.94 10.76
N MET A 207 -5.45 -3.19 9.46
CA MET A 207 -6.46 -3.95 8.71
C MET A 207 -6.58 -5.41 9.14
N THR A 208 -5.55 -5.98 9.74
CA THR A 208 -5.58 -7.38 10.19
C THR A 208 -6.16 -7.50 11.60
N PHE A 209 -5.83 -6.55 12.48
CA PHE A 209 -6.10 -6.69 13.91
C PHE A 209 -7.22 -5.78 14.43
N TRP A 210 -7.54 -4.68 13.74
CA TRP A 210 -8.43 -3.63 14.28
C TRP A 210 -9.70 -3.40 13.43
N THR A 211 -9.87 -4.16 12.35
CA THR A 211 -11.10 -4.21 11.56
C THR A 211 -11.85 -5.50 11.85
N TYR A 212 -13.11 -5.56 11.42
CA TYR A 212 -13.93 -6.76 11.54
C TYR A 212 -13.33 -7.90 10.70
N THR A 213 -12.81 -8.93 11.36
CA THR A 213 -12.39 -10.16 10.67
C THR A 213 -13.55 -11.13 10.56
N TYR A 214 -13.52 -11.98 9.52
CA TYR A 214 -14.53 -13.01 9.22
C TYR A 214 -14.90 -13.90 10.43
N GLN A 215 -14.01 -14.02 11.42
CA GLN A 215 -14.25 -14.85 12.61
C GLN A 215 -15.25 -14.23 13.60
N HIS A 216 -15.49 -12.91 13.53
CA HIS A 216 -16.26 -12.17 14.54
C HIS A 216 -17.42 -11.34 13.97
N SER A 217 -17.62 -11.35 12.66
CA SER A 217 -18.60 -10.49 11.99
C SER A 217 -19.44 -11.24 10.96
N GLY A 218 -20.72 -10.89 10.88
CA GLY A 218 -21.67 -11.46 9.92
C GLY A 218 -21.31 -11.11 8.46
N PRO A 219 -22.16 -11.51 7.50
CA PRO A 219 -21.87 -11.43 6.06
C PRO A 219 -21.70 -10.00 5.48
N GLU A 220 -21.85 -8.94 6.28
CA GLU A 220 -21.84 -7.53 5.85
C GLU A 220 -20.74 -6.70 6.55
N TYR A 221 -19.56 -7.27 6.77
CA TYR A 221 -18.42 -6.47 7.26
C TYR A 221 -17.69 -5.75 6.12
N TYR A 222 -17.08 -4.61 6.44
CA TYR A 222 -16.33 -3.79 5.49
C TYR A 222 -14.91 -3.57 6.01
N ASP A 223 -13.91 -4.01 5.25
CA ASP A 223 -12.48 -3.74 5.54
C ASP A 223 -12.14 -2.24 5.49
N THR A 224 -13.06 -1.39 5.01
CA THR A 224 -12.94 0.08 5.02
C THR A 224 -13.37 0.71 6.35
N GLU A 225 -13.87 -0.07 7.30
CA GLU A 225 -14.29 0.37 8.63
C GLU A 225 -13.47 -0.28 9.75
N MET A 226 -13.25 0.47 10.83
CA MET A 226 -12.68 -0.05 12.06
C MET A 226 -13.74 -0.81 12.86
N ASP A 227 -13.33 -1.81 13.63
CA ASP A 227 -14.18 -2.44 14.62
C ASP A 227 -14.51 -1.44 15.75
N LYS A 228 -15.75 -0.96 15.78
CA LYS A 228 -16.19 0.07 16.72
C LYS A 228 -16.27 -0.46 18.15
N GLU A 229 -16.57 -1.74 18.34
CA GLU A 229 -16.64 -2.36 19.67
C GLU A 229 -15.23 -2.50 20.23
N PHE A 230 -14.31 -3.06 19.43
CA PHE A 230 -12.89 -3.11 19.77
C PHE A 230 -12.34 -1.73 20.18
N LEU A 231 -12.59 -0.69 19.38
CA LEU A 231 -12.11 0.66 19.69
C LEU A 231 -12.72 1.24 20.97
N LEU A 232 -13.95 0.86 21.34
CA LEU A 232 -14.57 1.26 22.60
C LEU A 232 -13.97 0.51 23.79
N ASP A 233 -13.71 -0.79 23.64
CA ASP A 233 -13.11 -1.64 24.67
C ASP A 233 -11.69 -1.19 25.04
N LEU A 234 -10.94 -0.61 24.10
CA LEU A 234 -9.62 -0.01 24.39
C LEU A 234 -9.66 1.07 25.46
N ARG A 235 -10.82 1.66 25.78
CA ARG A 235 -10.96 2.64 26.86
C ARG A 235 -10.81 2.02 28.24
N GLU A 236 -11.13 0.74 28.38
CA GLU A 236 -11.02 0.01 29.65
C GLU A 236 -9.56 -0.16 30.07
N LEU A 237 -8.62 -0.11 29.12
CA LEU A 237 -7.17 -0.12 29.38
C LEU A 237 -6.71 1.07 30.25
N ARG A 238 -7.54 2.11 30.40
CA ARG A 238 -7.22 3.25 31.26
C ARG A 238 -6.97 2.86 32.72
N CYS A 239 -7.61 1.79 33.20
CA CYS A 239 -7.37 1.29 34.56
C CYS A 239 -5.92 0.82 34.78
N LEU A 240 -5.21 0.44 33.70
CA LEU A 240 -3.82 -0.04 33.78
C LEU A 240 -2.83 1.09 34.11
N VAL A 241 -3.23 2.37 34.01
CA VAL A 241 -2.41 3.51 34.48
C VAL A 241 -2.13 3.40 35.97
N ASP A 242 -3.07 2.89 36.75
CA ASP A 242 -2.91 2.72 38.20
C ASP A 242 -1.99 1.54 38.56
N LYS A 243 -1.74 0.63 37.60
CA LYS A 243 -0.85 -0.53 37.70
C LYS A 243 0.55 -0.30 37.12
N GLU A 244 0.89 0.96 36.83
CA GLU A 244 2.16 1.36 36.20
C GLU A 244 3.38 0.79 36.93
N LYS A 245 3.38 0.77 38.27
CA LYS A 245 4.54 0.32 39.06
C LYS A 245 4.75 -1.19 38.97
N GLU A 246 3.67 -1.96 39.07
CA GLU A 246 3.68 -3.41 38.98
C GLU A 246 4.09 -3.85 37.56
N ILE A 247 3.53 -3.22 36.53
CA ILE A 247 3.88 -3.50 35.13
C ILE A 247 5.34 -3.14 34.88
N LYS A 248 5.81 -1.96 35.33
CA LYS A 248 7.21 -1.56 35.21
C LYS A 248 8.14 -2.62 35.81
N HIS A 249 7.82 -3.10 37.01
CA HIS A 249 8.63 -4.09 37.70
C HIS A 249 8.76 -5.39 36.90
N LEU A 250 7.64 -5.92 36.39
CA LEU A 250 7.62 -7.15 35.59
C LEU A 250 8.37 -6.99 34.26
N VAL A 251 8.17 -5.86 33.57
CA VAL A 251 8.88 -5.56 32.31
C VAL A 251 10.38 -5.47 32.55
N CYS A 252 10.82 -4.76 33.59
CA CYS A 252 12.23 -4.64 33.94
C CYS A 252 12.84 -6.02 34.26
N ILE A 253 12.20 -6.86 35.06
CA ILE A 253 12.68 -8.22 35.33
C ILE A 253 12.87 -9.01 34.03
N ARG A 254 11.89 -8.94 33.13
CA ARG A 254 11.89 -9.69 31.87
C ARG A 254 12.98 -9.24 30.91
N LEU A 255 13.26 -7.93 30.87
CA LEU A 255 14.18 -7.34 29.91
C LEU A 255 15.63 -7.22 30.41
N ARG A 256 15.87 -7.27 31.73
CA ARG A 256 17.21 -7.23 32.32
C ARG A 256 18.23 -8.22 31.73
N PRO A 257 17.89 -9.50 31.46
CA PRO A 257 18.86 -10.44 30.88
C PRO A 257 19.15 -10.17 29.39
N THR A 258 18.28 -9.43 28.70
CA THR A 258 18.36 -9.20 27.24
C THR A 258 18.90 -7.83 26.86
N LEU A 259 18.66 -6.81 27.69
CA LEU A 259 19.09 -5.44 27.41
C LEU A 259 20.47 -5.16 28.00
N LEU A 260 21.26 -4.38 27.26
CA LEU A 260 22.48 -3.79 27.80
C LEU A 260 22.15 -2.83 28.95
N GLU A 261 23.03 -2.76 29.95
CA GLU A 261 22.84 -1.96 31.17
C GLU A 261 22.41 -0.51 30.88
N ARG A 262 23.03 0.14 29.89
CA ARG A 262 22.68 1.51 29.48
C ARG A 262 21.20 1.63 29.04
N ASN A 263 20.72 0.69 28.24
CA ASN A 263 19.37 0.72 27.69
C ASN A 263 18.34 0.29 28.74
N TYR A 264 18.73 -0.61 29.64
CA TYR A 264 17.93 -0.97 30.81
C TYR A 264 17.73 0.24 31.74
N GLN A 265 18.79 0.99 32.04
CA GLN A 265 18.69 2.20 32.87
C GLN A 265 17.84 3.28 32.20
N GLU A 266 18.01 3.49 30.89
CA GLU A 266 17.17 4.42 30.13
C GLU A 266 15.70 4.01 30.18
N LEU A 267 15.41 2.72 29.94
CA LEU A 267 14.05 2.20 30.02
C LEU A 267 13.46 2.43 31.41
N ASP A 268 14.20 2.15 32.47
CA ASP A 268 13.71 2.34 33.84
C ASP A 268 13.33 3.80 34.12
N VAL A 269 14.15 4.75 33.65
CA VAL A 269 13.90 6.20 33.81
C VAL A 269 12.69 6.65 32.98
N ASN A 270 12.57 6.19 31.73
CA ASN A 270 11.57 6.67 30.78
C ASN A 270 10.29 5.83 30.71
N PHE A 271 10.22 4.68 31.40
CA PHE A 271 9.11 3.72 31.33
C PHE A 271 7.74 4.39 31.46
N ARG A 272 7.60 5.26 32.47
CA ARG A 272 6.36 5.99 32.74
C ARG A 272 5.87 6.78 31.54
N SER A 273 6.79 7.42 30.82
CA SER A 273 6.47 8.21 29.63
C SER A 273 5.97 7.31 28.50
N TYR A 274 6.73 6.25 28.18
CA TYR A 274 6.35 5.29 27.12
C TYR A 274 5.03 4.59 27.42
N TRP A 275 4.85 4.13 28.65
CA TRP A 275 3.63 3.48 29.11
C TRP A 275 2.41 4.38 28.98
N ARG A 276 2.50 5.62 29.46
CA ARG A 276 1.40 6.58 29.36
C ARG A 276 1.08 6.94 27.92
N SER A 277 2.08 7.09 27.05
CA SER A 277 1.87 7.30 25.62
C SER A 277 1.08 6.15 24.99
N LEU A 278 1.47 4.90 25.24
CA LEU A 278 0.78 3.71 24.71
C LEU A 278 -0.70 3.67 25.12
N ILE A 279 -0.97 3.80 26.43
CA ILE A 279 -2.34 3.76 26.95
C ILE A 279 -3.16 4.95 26.45
N THR A 280 -2.56 6.15 26.39
CA THR A 280 -3.24 7.35 25.90
C THR A 280 -3.64 7.24 24.44
N ILE A 281 -2.76 6.70 23.58
CA ILE A 281 -3.11 6.45 22.17
C ILE A 281 -4.29 5.49 22.12
N ALA A 282 -4.18 4.31 22.73
CA ALA A 282 -5.20 3.27 22.68
C ALA A 282 -6.57 3.77 23.17
N CYS A 283 -6.62 4.45 24.32
CA CYS A 283 -7.88 4.94 24.90
C CYS A 283 -8.58 6.00 24.06
N ASN A 284 -7.87 6.65 23.13
CA ASN A 284 -8.40 7.73 22.32
C ASN A 284 -8.77 7.31 20.89
N LEU A 285 -8.45 6.08 20.45
CA LEU A 285 -8.69 5.63 19.06
C LEU A 285 -10.17 5.60 18.66
N HIS A 286 -11.10 5.46 19.61
CA HIS A 286 -12.54 5.60 19.35
C HIS A 286 -12.94 6.98 18.79
N ARG A 287 -12.10 8.01 19.00
CA ARG A 287 -12.36 9.37 18.49
C ARG A 287 -11.82 9.48 17.07
N THR A 288 -12.70 9.79 16.12
CA THR A 288 -12.34 9.89 14.70
C THR A 288 -11.17 10.83 14.42
N ARG A 289 -11.04 11.94 15.16
CA ARG A 289 -9.90 12.87 15.00
C ARG A 289 -8.57 12.20 15.36
N GLU A 290 -8.54 11.49 16.47
CA GLU A 290 -7.35 10.82 17.00
C GLU A 290 -7.00 9.62 16.13
N LEU A 291 -8.00 8.84 15.70
CA LEU A 291 -7.82 7.77 14.72
C LEU A 291 -7.18 8.31 13.43
N ARG A 292 -7.73 9.38 12.84
CA ARG A 292 -7.12 9.98 11.63
C ARG A 292 -5.68 10.45 11.87
N GLY A 293 -5.34 10.84 13.09
CA GLY A 293 -4.00 11.23 13.51
C GLY A 293 -3.07 10.08 13.90
N LEU A 294 -3.48 8.81 13.75
CA LEU A 294 -2.74 7.65 14.27
C LEU A 294 -1.25 7.65 13.93
N PHE A 295 -0.88 7.81 12.65
CA PHE A 295 0.52 7.81 12.24
C PHE A 295 1.33 8.94 12.90
N LEU A 296 0.70 10.11 13.09
CA LEU A 296 1.32 11.24 13.76
C LEU A 296 1.52 10.95 15.25
N GLU A 297 0.51 10.42 15.93
CA GLU A 297 0.59 10.07 17.35
C GLU A 297 1.63 8.97 17.60
N LEU A 298 1.67 7.92 16.76
CA LEU A 298 2.70 6.88 16.85
C LEU A 298 4.11 7.47 16.66
N SER A 299 4.28 8.35 15.67
CA SER A 299 5.58 9.00 15.44
C SER A 299 5.97 9.89 16.62
N GLU A 300 5.08 10.79 17.08
CA GLU A 300 5.42 11.80 18.08
C GLU A 300 5.55 11.25 19.50
N LYS A 301 4.70 10.28 19.88
CA LYS A 301 4.60 9.82 21.27
C LYS A 301 5.44 8.59 21.57
N LEU A 302 5.82 7.82 20.54
CA LEU A 302 6.55 6.57 20.67
C LEU A 302 7.87 6.59 19.89
N ILE A 303 7.80 6.72 18.55
CA ILE A 303 8.98 6.55 17.69
C ILE A 303 10.03 7.64 17.92
N ASP A 304 9.63 8.91 17.95
CA ASP A 304 10.54 10.05 18.15
C ASP A 304 11.27 9.94 19.52
N PRO A 305 10.58 9.70 20.65
CA PRO A 305 11.24 9.42 21.93
C PRO A 305 12.22 8.25 21.90
N TRP A 306 11.83 7.13 21.29
CA TRP A 306 12.71 5.97 21.14
C TRP A 306 13.97 6.31 20.33
N ARG A 307 13.82 7.02 19.20
CA ARG A 307 14.96 7.46 18.40
C ARG A 307 15.87 8.42 19.16
N GLN A 308 15.31 9.39 19.90
CA GLN A 308 16.09 10.33 20.73
C GLN A 308 16.91 9.60 21.81
N ASN A 309 16.36 8.51 22.35
CA ASN A 309 17.04 7.66 23.32
C ASN A 309 17.89 6.54 22.69
N ASN A 310 18.11 6.57 21.36
CA ASN A 310 18.90 5.61 20.59
C ASN A 310 18.41 4.16 20.66
N TRP A 311 17.08 3.97 20.77
CA TRP A 311 16.49 2.65 20.68
C TRP A 311 16.66 2.06 19.29
N THR A 312 16.99 0.77 19.24
CA THR A 312 16.98 -0.01 18.00
C THR A 312 15.63 -0.70 17.80
N VAL A 313 15.35 -1.08 16.55
CA VAL A 313 14.15 -1.86 16.21
C VAL A 313 14.07 -3.16 17.03
N ASP A 314 15.20 -3.84 17.24
CA ASP A 314 15.24 -5.08 18.02
C ASP A 314 14.87 -4.87 19.49
N GLN A 315 15.25 -3.73 20.08
CA GLN A 315 14.88 -3.40 21.45
C GLN A 315 13.39 -3.13 21.56
N VAL A 316 12.79 -2.42 20.60
CA VAL A 316 11.34 -2.22 20.54
C VAL A 316 10.61 -3.56 20.39
N LYS A 317 11.14 -4.46 19.54
CA LYS A 317 10.61 -5.83 19.37
C LYS A 317 10.69 -6.69 20.62
N LEU A 318 11.60 -6.41 21.56
CA LEU A 318 11.63 -7.05 22.87
C LEU A 318 10.68 -6.38 23.87
N PHE A 319 10.63 -5.05 23.84
CA PHE A 319 9.88 -4.24 24.81
C PHE A 319 8.36 -4.38 24.67
N LEU A 320 7.82 -4.28 23.46
CA LEU A 320 6.37 -4.34 23.26
C LEU A 320 5.77 -5.69 23.71
N PRO A 321 6.32 -6.86 23.33
CA PRO A 321 5.85 -8.14 23.84
C PRO A 321 6.06 -8.29 25.36
N ALA A 322 7.14 -7.74 25.91
CA ALA A 322 7.37 -7.76 27.35
C ALA A 322 6.29 -6.99 28.12
N ILE A 323 5.83 -5.86 27.59
CA ILE A 323 4.66 -5.14 28.12
C ILE A 323 3.43 -6.03 28.06
N THR A 324 3.09 -6.55 26.88
CA THR A 324 1.88 -7.36 26.69
C THR A 324 1.83 -8.52 27.68
N GLN A 325 2.92 -9.27 27.79
CA GLN A 325 2.98 -10.40 28.72
C GLN A 325 2.88 -9.94 30.19
N SER A 326 3.51 -8.83 30.56
CA SER A 326 3.45 -8.32 31.93
C SER A 326 2.04 -7.87 32.34
N VAL A 327 1.25 -7.35 31.40
CA VAL A 327 -0.16 -7.02 31.63
C VAL A 327 -0.97 -8.31 31.83
N LEU A 328 -0.81 -9.30 30.95
CA LEU A 328 -1.51 -10.58 31.04
C LEU A 328 -1.21 -11.32 32.36
N ASP A 329 0.05 -11.32 32.79
CA ASP A 329 0.46 -11.97 34.05
C ASP A 329 -0.21 -11.32 35.29
N LEU A 330 -0.48 -10.01 35.24
CA LEU A 330 -1.20 -9.29 36.31
C LEU A 330 -2.69 -9.61 36.35
N GLU A 331 -3.31 -9.87 35.20
CA GLU A 331 -4.73 -10.23 35.11
C GLU A 331 -4.99 -11.68 35.56
N VAL A 332 -4.04 -12.59 35.28
CA VAL A 332 -4.10 -13.99 35.73
C VAL A 332 -3.90 -14.14 37.24
N SER A 333 -3.22 -13.18 37.88
CA SER A 333 -2.90 -13.22 39.32
C SER A 333 -4.08 -12.80 40.24
N ARG A 334 -5.33 -12.97 39.80
CA ARG A 334 -6.54 -12.70 40.61
C ARG A 334 -7.14 -13.95 41.24
#